data_AF-A0AAV4B560-F1
#
_entry.id   AF-A0AAV4B560-F1
#
_cell.length_a   1.000
_cell.length_b   1.000
_cell.length_c   1.000
_cell.angle_alpha   90.00
_cell.angle_beta   90.00
_cell.angle_gamma   90.00
#
_symmetry.space_group_name_H-M   'P 1'
#
loop_
_entity.id
_entity.type
_entity.pdbx_description
1 polymer ?
#
loop_
_entity_poly.entity_id
_entity_poly.type
_entity_poly.pdbx_seq_one_letter_code
_entity_poly.pdbx_strand_id
1 'polypeptide(L)'
;MFKEGNGYSSINTARAAISSLNDLGSCPLVCRFMRGVFNLRPSRLRYTFIWDISIVLNYLRTLSPAAKLNLPMLSAELVTYVLWLLAIAASRSALWT
;
A
#
# COMPACT_ATOMS: atom_id res chain seq x y z
N MET A 1 -2.70 25.04 2.68
CA MET A 1 -2.67 23.57 2.97
C MET A 1 -3.99 22.86 2.62
N PHE A 2 -5.07 22.92 3.42
CA PHE A 2 -6.33 22.22 3.05
C PHE A 2 -7.07 22.85 1.86
N LYS A 3 -7.15 24.20 1.84
CA LYS A 3 -7.74 24.98 0.74
C LYS A 3 -6.97 24.85 -0.58
N GLU A 4 -5.69 24.52 -0.53
CA GLU A 4 -4.82 24.29 -1.69
C GLU A 4 -5.00 22.89 -2.32
N GLY A 5 -5.89 22.05 -1.77
CA GLY A 5 -6.11 20.71 -2.31
C GLY A 5 -5.27 19.61 -1.66
N ASN A 6 -4.37 19.93 -0.73
CA ASN A 6 -3.51 18.91 -0.11
C ASN A 6 -4.33 17.88 0.69
N GLY A 7 -3.90 16.62 0.61
CA GLY A 7 -4.51 15.51 1.33
C GLY A 7 -4.11 15.46 2.81
N TYR A 8 -4.71 14.51 3.53
CA TYR A 8 -4.49 14.30 4.97
C TYR A 8 -3.00 14.11 5.34
N SER A 9 -2.22 13.41 4.51
CA SER A 9 -0.80 13.11 4.78
C SER A 9 0.06 14.36 4.95
N SER A 10 -0.04 15.33 4.03
CA SER A 10 0.75 16.57 4.08
C SER A 10 0.41 17.41 5.31
N ILE A 11 -0.87 17.49 5.67
CA ILE A 11 -1.35 18.24 6.84
C ILE A 11 -0.89 17.55 8.13
N ASN A 12 -0.92 16.21 8.17
CA ASN A 12 -0.41 15.45 9.30
C ASN A 12 1.11 15.61 9.49
N THR A 13 1.88 15.71 8.40
CA THR A 13 3.32 15.99 8.50
C THR A 13 3.58 17.36 9.12
N ALA A 14 2.85 18.40 8.70
CA ALA A 14 2.96 19.73 9.31
C ALA A 14 2.57 19.71 10.80
N ARG A 15 1.48 19.01 11.16
CA ARG A 15 1.10 18.82 12.57
C ARG A 15 2.19 18.12 13.37
N ALA A 16 2.79 17.06 12.83
CA ALA A 16 3.85 16.31 13.51
C ALA A 16 5.09 17.19 13.74
N ALA A 17 5.48 18.01 12.76
CA ALA A 17 6.59 18.95 12.91
C ALA A 17 6.31 20.02 13.98
N ILE A 18 5.08 20.53 14.05
CA ILE A 18 4.67 21.45 15.13
C ILE A 18 4.67 20.72 16.47
N SER A 19 4.18 19.48 16.52
CA SER A 19 4.15 18.65 17.73
C SER A 19 5.55 18.32 18.25
N SER A 20 6.55 18.21 17.37
CA SER A 20 7.94 17.98 17.79
C SER A 20 8.61 19.22 18.36
N LEU A 21 8.09 20.41 18.04
CA LEU A 21 8.59 21.68 18.56
C LEU A 21 7.86 22.12 19.83
N ASN A 22 6.57 21.79 19.95
CA ASN A 22 5.72 22.16 21.08
C ASN A 22 4.50 21.21 21.17
N ASP A 23 3.93 21.02 22.37
CA ASP A 23 2.76 20.16 22.59
C ASP A 23 1.43 20.65 21.95
N LEU A 24 1.49 21.73 21.15
CA LEU A 24 0.37 22.29 20.39
C LEU A 24 -0.27 21.27 19.43
N GLY A 25 0.49 20.28 18.97
CA GLY A 25 -0.01 19.19 18.11
C GLY A 25 -1.03 18.26 18.76
N SER A 26 -1.16 18.30 20.10
CA SER A 26 -2.10 17.49 20.89
C SER A 26 -3.32 18.29 21.38
N CYS A 27 -3.40 19.58 21.05
CA CYS A 27 -4.55 20.40 21.41
C CYS A 27 -5.86 19.78 20.88
N PRO A 28 -6.93 19.70 21.70
CA PRO A 28 -8.21 19.11 21.28
C PRO A 28 -8.78 19.71 19.99
N LEU A 29 -8.50 20.99 19.75
CA LEU A 29 -8.94 21.73 18.57
C LEU A 29 -8.21 21.24 17.31
N VAL A 30 -6.91 20.97 17.41
CA VAL A 30 -6.09 20.40 16.33
C VAL A 30 -6.52 18.96 16.04
N CYS A 31 -6.77 18.16 17.07
CA CYS A 31 -7.28 16.80 16.91
C CYS A 31 -8.64 16.76 16.22
N ARG A 32 -9.57 17.66 16.58
CA ARG A 32 -10.89 17.76 15.94
C ARG A 32 -10.78 18.23 14.49
N PHE A 33 -9.89 19.19 14.21
CA PHE A 33 -9.59 19.62 12.85
C PHE A 33 -9.05 18.47 11.99
N MET A 34 -8.05 17.74 12.47
CA MET A 34 -7.47 16.59 11.76
C MET A 34 -8.51 15.49 11.46
N ARG A 35 -9.43 15.25 12.40
CA ARG A 35 -10.55 14.31 12.18
C ARG A 35 -11.47 14.79 11.05
N GLY A 36 -11.79 16.08 11.02
CA GLY A 36 -12.55 16.68 9.92
C GLY A 36 -11.84 16.57 8.57
N VAL A 37 -10.54 16.82 8.53
CA VAL A 37 -9.70 16.67 7.32
C VAL A 37 -9.70 15.22 6.83
N PHE A 38 -9.54 14.24 7.73
CA PHE A 38 -9.56 12.83 7.37
C PHE A 38 -10.92 12.41 6.78
N ASN A 39 -12.02 12.88 7.37
CA ASN A 39 -13.37 12.57 6.89
C ASN A 39 -13.67 13.23 5.53
N LEU A 40 -13.22 14.46 5.29
CA LEU A 40 -13.41 15.12 3.99
C LEU A 40 -12.50 14.54 2.90
N ARG A 41 -11.28 14.15 3.24
CA ARG A 41 -10.26 13.67 2.30
C ARG A 41 -9.47 12.53 2.95
N PRO A 42 -9.98 11.29 2.89
CA PRO A 42 -9.25 10.16 3.44
C PRO A 42 -7.89 10.03 2.74
N SER A 43 -6.90 9.56 3.48
CA SER A 43 -5.61 9.24 2.89
C SER A 43 -5.81 8.22 1.77
N ARG A 44 -5.35 8.56 0.57
CA ARG A 44 -5.43 7.68 -0.60
C ARG A 44 -4.90 6.30 -0.24
N LEU A 45 -5.66 5.26 -0.59
CA LEU A 45 -5.26 3.87 -0.42
C LEU A 45 -3.89 3.66 -1.09
N ARG A 46 -2.93 3.11 -0.35
CA ARG A 46 -1.58 2.82 -0.88
C ARG A 46 -1.61 1.73 -1.96
N TYR A 47 -2.62 0.87 -1.91
CA TYR A 47 -2.83 -0.19 -2.87
C TYR A 47 -4.02 0.16 -3.75
N THR A 48 -3.76 0.35 -5.05
CA THR A 48 -4.80 0.55 -6.07
C THR A 48 -5.46 -0.76 -6.47
N PHE A 49 -4.82 -1.89 -6.16
CA PHE A 49 -5.27 -3.23 -6.51
C PHE A 49 -4.81 -4.22 -5.44
N ILE A 50 -5.68 -5.16 -5.08
CA ILE A 50 -5.37 -6.30 -4.23
C ILE A 50 -5.23 -7.49 -5.16
N TRP A 51 -4.08 -8.17 -5.17
CA TRP A 51 -3.88 -9.38 -5.98
C TRP A 51 -4.75 -10.53 -5.47
N ASP A 52 -5.13 -11.46 -6.35
CA ASP A 52 -5.89 -12.65 -5.97
C ASP A 52 -5.03 -13.58 -5.10
N ILE A 53 -5.37 -13.63 -3.82
CA ILE A 53 -4.70 -14.41 -2.78
C ILE A 53 -4.80 -15.91 -3.10
N SER A 54 -5.86 -16.34 -3.79
CA SER A 54 -6.11 -17.75 -4.14
C SER A 54 -5.01 -18.29 -5.05
N ILE A 55 -4.52 -17.46 -5.99
CA ILE A 55 -3.43 -17.83 -6.91
C ILE A 55 -2.14 -18.08 -6.12
N VAL A 56 -1.81 -17.16 -5.20
CA VAL A 56 -0.60 -17.26 -4.38
C VAL A 56 -0.67 -18.46 -3.43
N LEU A 57 -1.81 -18.67 -2.77
CA LEU A 57 -2.01 -19.79 -1.85
C LEU A 57 -1.98 -21.14 -2.56
N ASN A 58 -2.59 -21.25 -3.73
CA ASN A 58 -2.55 -22.49 -4.52
C ASN A 58 -1.12 -22.82 -4.97
N TYR A 59 -0.34 -21.82 -5.39
CA TYR A 59 1.07 -22.03 -5.72
C TYR A 59 1.88 -22.49 -4.50
N LEU A 60 1.74 -21.81 -3.35
CA LEU A 60 2.45 -22.19 -2.13
C LEU A 60 2.12 -23.62 -1.69
N ARG A 61 0.89 -24.09 -1.95
CA ARG A 61 0.48 -25.46 -1.68
C ARG A 61 1.22 -26.48 -2.56
N THR A 62 1.54 -26.14 -3.81
CA THR A 62 2.33 -27.01 -4.71
C THR A 62 3.81 -27.14 -4.31
N LEU A 63 4.30 -26.26 -3.43
CA LEU A 63 5.68 -26.20 -2.97
C LEU A 63 5.97 -27.04 -1.72
N SER A 64 4.99 -27.76 -1.16
CA SER A 64 5.18 -28.55 0.06
C SER A 64 5.69 -29.97 -0.27
N PRO A 65 6.73 -30.50 0.42
CA PRO A 65 7.21 -30.12 1.76
C PRO A 65 8.33 -29.06 1.73
N ALA A 66 8.09 -27.95 2.44
CA ALA A 66 9.00 -26.79 2.60
C ALA A 66 10.36 -27.12 3.27
N ALA A 67 10.57 -28.35 3.76
CA ALA A 67 11.76 -28.77 4.49
C ALA A 67 13.02 -28.97 3.62
N LYS A 68 12.89 -28.97 2.28
CA LYS A 68 14.02 -29.18 1.33
C LYS A 68 14.32 -27.98 0.43
N LEU A 69 13.62 -26.86 0.62
CA LEU A 69 13.66 -25.75 -0.32
C LEU A 69 14.63 -24.66 0.15
N ASN A 70 15.69 -24.46 -0.63
CA ASN A 70 16.63 -23.37 -0.42
C ASN A 70 15.92 -22.05 -0.77
N LEU A 71 15.41 -21.37 0.26
CA LEU A 71 14.57 -20.16 0.21
C LEU A 71 14.99 -19.08 -0.81
N PRO A 72 16.29 -18.69 -0.95
CA PRO A 72 16.66 -17.61 -1.85
C PRO A 72 16.49 -17.97 -3.34
N MET A 73 16.74 -19.23 -3.71
CA MET A 73 16.61 -19.69 -5.09
C MET A 73 15.13 -19.80 -5.49
N LEU A 74 14.30 -20.25 -4.55
CA LEU A 74 12.86 -20.35 -4.74
C LEU A 74 12.20 -18.98 -4.86
N SER A 75 12.58 -18.00 -4.03
CA SER A 75 12.04 -16.65 -4.11
C SER A 75 12.36 -15.95 -5.43
N ALA A 76 13.55 -16.22 -6.00
CA ALA A 76 13.94 -15.65 -7.29
C ALA A 76 13.08 -16.22 -8.42
N GLU A 77 12.93 -17.55 -8.49
CA GLU A 77 12.07 -18.22 -9.46
C GLU A 77 10.59 -17.82 -9.29
N LEU A 78 10.09 -17.73 -8.06
CA LEU A 78 8.74 -17.25 -7.76
C LEU A 78 8.49 -15.85 -8.30
N VAL A 79 9.41 -14.93 -8.03
CA VAL A 79 9.29 -13.53 -8.45
C VAL A 79 9.35 -13.42 -9.97
N THR A 80 10.21 -14.18 -10.65
CA THR A 80 10.27 -14.18 -12.12
C THR A 80 8.99 -14.75 -12.74
N TYR A 81 8.44 -15.85 -12.21
CA TYR A 81 7.17 -16.41 -12.70
C TYR A 81 5.98 -15.48 -12.45
N VAL A 82 5.87 -14.85 -11.28
CA VAL A 82 4.80 -13.88 -10.99
C VAL A 82 4.92 -12.66 -11.88
N LEU A 83 6.13 -12.13 -12.10
CA LEU A 83 6.37 -11.02 -13.01
C LEU A 83 5.99 -11.38 -14.47
N TRP A 84 6.33 -12.59 -14.91
CA TRP A 84 5.98 -13.09 -16.23
C TRP A 84 4.46 -13.25 -16.41
N LEU A 85 3.75 -13.79 -15.41
CA LEU A 85 2.29 -13.88 -15.43
C LEU A 85 1.61 -12.50 -15.46
N LEU A 86 2.13 -11.53 -14.69
CA LEU A 86 1.63 -10.15 -14.72
C LEU A 86 1.87 -9.48 -16.08
N ALA A 87 3.02 -9.72 -16.72
CA ALA A 87 3.31 -9.22 -18.06
C ALA A 87 2.37 -9.79 -19.13
N ILE A 88 2.02 -11.08 -19.02
CA ILE A 88 1.04 -11.72 -19.92
C ILE A 88 -0.37 -11.18 -19.67
N ALA A 89 -0.77 -11.01 -18.42
CA ALA A 89 -2.06 -10.44 -18.07
C ALA A 89 -2.20 -9.00 -18.61
N ALA A 90 -1.13 -8.20 -18.51
CA ALA A 90 -1.06 -6.84 -19.05
C ALA A 90 -1.13 -6.80 -20.60
N SER A 91 -0.45 -7.74 -21.28
CA SER A 91 -0.50 -7.87 -22.73
C SER A 91 -1.90 -8.23 -23.25
N ARG A 92 -2.62 -9.10 -22.52
CA ARG A 92 -4.02 -9.43 -22.84
C ARG A 92 -4.97 -8.26 -22.63
N SER A 93 -4.79 -7.43 -21.60
CA SER A 93 -5.61 -6.22 -21.41
C SER A 93 -5.38 -5.14 -22.48
N ALA A 94 -4.21 -5.13 -23.13
CA ALA A 94 -3.88 -4.18 -24.22
C ALA A 94 -4.47 -4.59 -25.59
N LEU A 95 -4.91 -5.84 -25.75
CA LEU A 95 -5.57 -6.32 -26.97
C LEU A 95 -7.08 -6.07 -26.99
N TRP A 96 -7.65 -5.59 -25.87
CA TRP A 96 -9.06 -5.21 -25.73
C TRP A 96 -9.25 -3.71 -25.44
N THR A 97 -8.24 -2.88 -25.76
CA THR A 97 -8.32 -1.41 -25.81
C THR A 97 -8.12 -0.94 -27.23
#